data_AF-A0A5C7ZKK3-F1
#
_entry.id   AF-A0A5C7ZKK3-F1
#
_cell.length_a   1.000
_cell.length_b   1.000
_cell.length_c   1.000
_cell.angle_alpha   90.00
_cell.angle_beta   90.00
_cell.angle_gamma   90.00
#
_symmetry.space_group_name_H-M   'P 1'
#
loop_
_entity.id
_entity.type
_entity.pdbx_description
1 polymer ?
#
loop_
_entity_poly.entity_id
_entity_poly.type
_entity_poly.pdbx_seq_one_letter_code
_entity_poly.pdbx_strand_id
1 'polypeptide(L)'
;MPFDTPPPPDFPFAPATPLLDQLNEEQHRAVTLPPEHALILAGAGSGKTRVLTTRIAWLLQTGQVSPGGILAVTFTNKAAKEMVHRLSAMLPVNVRGMWIGTFHGLCNRFLRAHYQLAQLPQTFQILDTQDQLSAIKRLCKQFNVDEDRFPPKQLQWFIGGCKEEGQRPGDVPVRDD
;
A
#
# COMPACT_ATOMS: atom_id res chain seq x y z
N MET A 1 -28.60 -16.51 10.10
CA MET A 1 -28.74 -17.01 8.72
C MET A 1 -27.33 -17.17 8.17
N PRO A 2 -26.85 -18.39 7.87
CA PRO A 2 -25.53 -18.56 7.29
C PRO A 2 -25.53 -17.95 5.89
N PHE A 3 -24.51 -17.16 5.58
CA PHE A 3 -24.29 -16.59 4.26
C PHE A 3 -24.02 -17.75 3.30
N ASP A 4 -24.99 -18.03 2.43
CA ASP A 4 -24.85 -18.99 1.35
C ASP A 4 -23.92 -18.36 0.30
N THR A 5 -22.62 -18.62 0.42
CA THR A 5 -21.65 -18.19 -0.59
C THR A 5 -21.89 -19.04 -1.83
N PRO A 6 -22.22 -18.44 -2.99
CA PRO A 6 -22.39 -19.21 -4.21
C PRO A 6 -21.08 -19.95 -4.53
N PRO A 7 -21.16 -21.16 -5.12
CA PRO A 7 -19.96 -21.86 -5.56
C PRO A 7 -19.17 -20.96 -6.52
N PRO A 8 -17.83 -20.99 -6.47
CA PRO A 8 -17.02 -20.28 -7.45
C PRO A 8 -17.45 -20.73 -8.85
N PRO A 9 -17.59 -19.81 -9.82
CA PRO A 9 -17.97 -20.20 -11.17
C PRO A 9 -16.94 -21.20 -11.70
N ASP A 10 -17.41 -22.23 -12.42
CA ASP A 10 -16.54 -23.13 -13.16
C ASP A 10 -15.75 -22.31 -14.19
N PHE A 11 -14.48 -22.04 -13.86
CA PHE A 11 -13.60 -21.28 -14.72
C PHE A 11 -13.15 -22.19 -15.86
N PRO A 12 -13.54 -21.93 -17.12
CA PRO A 12 -13.00 -22.68 -18.24
C PRO A 12 -11.49 -22.49 -18.22
N PHE A 13 -10.73 -23.60 -18.18
CA PHE A 13 -9.28 -23.59 -18.31
C PHE A 13 -8.89 -22.68 -19.47
N ALA A 14 -8.31 -21.51 -19.14
CA ALA A 14 -7.80 -20.60 -20.13
C ALA A 14 -6.67 -21.30 -20.90
N PRO A 15 -6.58 -21.13 -22.24
CA PRO A 15 -5.49 -21.72 -23.02
C PRO A 15 -4.13 -21.30 -22.43
N ALA A 16 -3.16 -22.21 -22.49
CA ALA A 16 -1.80 -22.03 -22.00
C ALA A 16 -1.31 -20.63 -22.32
N THR A 17 -1.19 -19.81 -21.28
CA THR A 17 -1.03 -18.38 -21.44
C THR A 17 0.45 -18.08 -21.65
N PRO A 18 0.85 -17.33 -22.69
CA PRO A 18 2.26 -16.99 -22.96
C PRO A 18 3.00 -16.32 -21.79
N LEU A 19 2.26 -15.87 -20.77
CA LEU A 19 2.78 -15.33 -19.52
C LEU A 19 3.66 -16.31 -18.74
N LEU A 20 3.37 -17.62 -18.82
CA LEU A 20 4.04 -18.64 -18.01
C LEU A 20 5.29 -19.25 -18.69
N ASP A 21 5.38 -19.16 -20.02
CA ASP A 21 6.36 -19.88 -20.84
C ASP A 21 7.83 -19.54 -20.52
N GLN A 22 8.08 -18.37 -19.95
CA GLN A 22 9.43 -17.87 -19.66
C GLN A 22 9.77 -17.87 -18.15
N LEU A 23 8.98 -18.58 -17.34
CA LEU A 23 9.23 -18.73 -15.91
C LEU A 23 10.00 -20.02 -15.65
N ASN A 24 10.92 -19.99 -14.69
CA ASN A 24 11.44 -21.24 -14.12
C ASN A 24 10.38 -21.88 -13.20
N GLU A 25 10.64 -23.11 -12.75
CA GLU A 25 9.70 -23.87 -11.92
C GLU A 25 9.24 -23.12 -10.66
N GLU A 26 10.19 -22.51 -9.92
CA GLU A 26 9.88 -21.77 -8.70
C GLU A 26 9.06 -20.50 -8.97
N GLN A 27 9.37 -19.77 -10.05
CA GLN A 27 8.62 -18.59 -10.47
C GLN A 27 7.21 -18.98 -10.94
N HIS A 28 7.08 -20.08 -11.69
CA HIS A 28 5.80 -20.61 -12.13
C HIS A 28 4.94 -20.94 -10.92
N ARG A 29 5.46 -21.72 -9.97
CA ARG A 29 4.76 -22.06 -8.71
C ARG A 29 4.31 -20.81 -7.97
N ALA A 30 5.18 -19.81 -7.81
CA ALA A 30 4.84 -18.55 -7.13
C ALA A 30 3.73 -17.75 -7.86
N VAL A 31 3.74 -17.75 -9.20
CA VAL A 31 2.72 -17.07 -10.01
C VAL A 31 1.36 -17.75 -9.90
N THR A 32 1.34 -19.09 -9.92
CA THR A 32 0.10 -19.88 -9.97
C THR A 32 -0.41 -20.31 -8.60
N LEU A 33 0.15 -19.80 -7.49
CA LEU A 33 -0.34 -20.12 -6.14
C LEU A 33 -1.86 -19.88 -6.03
N PRO A 34 -2.60 -20.76 -5.33
CA PRO A 34 -4.03 -20.60 -5.11
C PRO A 34 -4.34 -19.35 -4.26
N PRO A 35 -5.62 -19.03 -4.03
CA PRO A 35 -6.04 -17.91 -3.18
C PRO A 35 -5.72 -18.11 -1.69
N GLU A 36 -4.44 -17.98 -1.34
CA GLU A 36 -3.92 -18.16 0.03
C GLU A 36 -2.87 -17.10 0.38
N HIS A 37 -2.54 -17.02 1.68
CA HIS A 37 -1.45 -16.17 2.16
C HIS A 37 -0.10 -16.82 1.84
N ALA A 38 0.78 -16.07 1.16
CA ALA A 38 2.07 -16.59 0.75
C ALA A 38 3.20 -15.59 1.02
N LEU A 39 4.35 -16.12 1.44
CA LEU A 39 5.60 -15.39 1.56
C LEU A 39 6.57 -15.89 0.49
N ILE A 40 6.93 -15.02 -0.46
CA ILE A 40 7.90 -15.36 -1.51
C ILE A 40 9.27 -14.81 -1.11
N LEU A 41 10.18 -15.71 -0.73
CA LEU A 41 11.58 -15.38 -0.43
C LEU A 41 12.39 -15.37 -1.73
N ALA A 42 13.11 -14.26 -1.98
CA ALA A 42 13.73 -14.08 -3.28
C ALA A 42 15.01 -13.22 -3.21
N GLY A 43 16.12 -13.82 -3.63
CA GLY A 43 17.45 -13.19 -3.67
C GLY A 43 17.57 -12.07 -4.71
N ALA A 44 18.70 -11.36 -4.70
CA ALA A 44 19.01 -10.37 -5.73
C ALA A 44 19.00 -11.04 -7.12
N GLY A 45 18.47 -10.35 -8.14
CA GLY A 45 18.44 -10.87 -9.52
C GLY A 45 17.42 -11.99 -9.81
N SER A 46 16.70 -12.53 -8.82
CA SER A 46 15.79 -13.68 -9.00
C SER A 46 14.49 -13.39 -9.76
N GLY A 47 14.30 -12.16 -10.25
CA GLY A 47 13.09 -11.77 -10.97
C GLY A 47 11.87 -11.45 -10.09
N LYS A 48 12.06 -11.05 -8.82
CA LYS A 48 10.97 -10.64 -7.89
C LYS A 48 9.85 -9.82 -8.54
N THR A 49 10.24 -8.71 -9.20
CA THR A 49 9.28 -7.82 -9.84
C THR A 49 8.51 -8.52 -10.96
N ARG A 50 9.20 -9.38 -11.74
CA ARG A 50 8.59 -10.18 -12.80
C ARG A 50 7.54 -11.12 -12.22
N VAL A 51 7.88 -11.88 -11.18
CA VAL A 51 6.96 -12.80 -10.48
C VAL A 51 5.70 -12.06 -10.01
N LEU A 52 5.86 -10.92 -9.34
CA LEU A 52 4.71 -10.13 -8.86
C LEU A 52 3.83 -9.62 -9.99
N THR A 53 4.41 -9.04 -11.05
CA THR A 53 3.62 -8.54 -12.19
C THR A 53 2.95 -9.67 -12.96
N THR A 54 3.63 -10.80 -13.14
CA THR A 54 3.07 -11.95 -13.84
C THR A 54 1.97 -12.61 -13.02
N ARG A 55 2.08 -12.67 -11.68
CA ARG A 55 0.99 -13.13 -10.80
C ARG A 55 -0.25 -12.25 -10.95
N ILE A 56 -0.12 -10.93 -10.90
CA ILE A 56 -1.25 -10.02 -11.09
C ILE A 56 -1.90 -10.25 -12.47
N ALA A 57 -1.09 -10.35 -13.53
CA ALA A 57 -1.58 -10.60 -14.87
C ALA A 57 -2.30 -11.97 -14.99
N TRP A 58 -1.74 -13.01 -14.38
CA TRP A 58 -2.33 -14.35 -14.31
C TRP A 58 -3.69 -14.34 -13.62
N LEU A 59 -3.80 -13.72 -12.44
CA LEU A 59 -5.07 -13.63 -11.70
C LEU A 59 -6.17 -12.92 -12.51
N LEU A 60 -5.79 -11.89 -13.27
CA LEU A 60 -6.73 -11.14 -14.12
C LEU A 60 -7.15 -11.93 -15.36
N GLN A 61 -6.20 -12.55 -16.07
CA GLN A 61 -6.49 -13.28 -17.31
C GLN A 61 -7.26 -14.58 -17.07
N THR A 62 -7.04 -15.22 -15.92
CA THR A 62 -7.81 -16.40 -15.51
C THR A 62 -9.15 -16.06 -14.86
N GLY A 63 -9.51 -14.77 -14.76
CA GLY A 63 -10.79 -14.32 -14.22
C GLY A 63 -10.93 -14.48 -12.71
N GLN A 64 -9.86 -14.79 -11.98
CA GLN A 64 -9.89 -14.99 -10.53
C GLN A 64 -10.15 -13.69 -9.77
N VAL A 65 -9.73 -12.56 -10.32
CA VAL A 65 -9.94 -11.22 -9.72
C VAL A 65 -10.27 -10.19 -10.80
N SER A 66 -11.01 -9.15 -10.43
CA SER A 66 -11.18 -7.96 -11.27
C SER A 66 -10.04 -6.96 -11.03
N PRO A 67 -9.79 -5.99 -11.94
CA PRO A 67 -8.79 -4.96 -11.72
C PRO A 67 -8.95 -4.19 -10.40
N GLY A 68 -10.18 -3.93 -9.98
CA GLY A 68 -10.48 -3.25 -8.71
C GLY A 68 -10.17 -4.09 -7.46
N GLY A 69 -10.07 -5.42 -7.61
CA GLY A 69 -9.72 -6.35 -6.54
C GLY A 69 -8.21 -6.46 -6.28
N ILE A 70 -7.36 -5.77 -7.04
CA ILE A 70 -5.91 -5.77 -6.87
C ILE A 70 -5.45 -4.59 -6.01
N LEU A 71 -4.74 -4.89 -4.92
CA LEU A 71 -3.94 -3.96 -4.14
C LEU A 71 -2.47 -4.39 -4.18
N ALA A 72 -1.61 -3.56 -4.78
CA ALA A 72 -0.17 -3.79 -4.85
C ALA A 72 0.58 -2.57 -4.28
N VAL A 73 1.33 -2.82 -3.20
CA VAL A 73 2.02 -1.79 -2.45
C VAL A 73 3.53 -1.92 -2.63
N THR A 74 4.21 -0.79 -2.83
CA THR A 74 5.68 -0.72 -2.92
C THR A 74 6.23 0.43 -2.07
N PHE A 75 7.53 0.45 -1.80
CA PHE A 75 8.13 1.52 -0.99
C PHE A 75 8.43 2.80 -1.76
N THR A 76 8.57 2.74 -3.10
CA THR A 76 8.99 3.90 -3.89
C THR A 76 8.06 4.18 -5.05
N ASN A 77 7.92 5.45 -5.41
CA ASN A 77 7.14 5.87 -6.58
C ASN A 77 7.73 5.29 -7.88
N LYS A 78 9.06 5.10 -7.95
CA LYS A 78 9.72 4.48 -9.10
C LYS A 78 9.27 3.03 -9.29
N ALA A 79 9.27 2.23 -8.22
CA ALA A 79 8.84 0.84 -8.27
C ALA A 79 7.35 0.71 -8.63
N ALA A 80 6.49 1.55 -8.05
CA ALA A 80 5.07 1.59 -8.41
C ALA A 80 4.85 1.91 -9.90
N LYS A 81 5.52 2.94 -10.43
CA LYS A 81 5.44 3.31 -11.86
C LYS A 81 5.95 2.21 -12.77
N GLU A 82 7.06 1.56 -12.40
CA GLU A 82 7.60 0.43 -13.16
C GLU A 82 6.63 -0.76 -13.18
N MET A 83 6.01 -1.08 -12.05
CA MET A 83 5.00 -2.14 -11.95
C MET A 83 3.79 -1.85 -12.85
N VAL A 84 3.27 -0.62 -12.80
CA VAL A 84 2.17 -0.17 -13.69
C VAL A 84 2.59 -0.29 -15.16
N HIS A 85 3.78 0.18 -15.52
CA HIS A 85 4.28 0.11 -16.90
C HIS A 85 4.38 -1.33 -17.40
N ARG A 86 4.93 -2.26 -16.59
CA ARG A 86 5.01 -3.68 -16.93
C ARG A 86 3.64 -4.31 -17.12
N LEU A 87 2.68 -4.03 -16.23
CA LEU A 87 1.32 -4.56 -16.34
C LEU A 87 0.58 -4.03 -17.57
N SER A 88 0.73 -2.74 -17.89
CA SER A 88 0.17 -2.15 -19.11
C SER A 88 0.71 -2.80 -20.38
N ALA A 89 1.97 -3.28 -20.36
CA ALA A 89 2.54 -3.99 -21.50
C ALA A 89 2.08 -5.45 -21.58
N MET A 90 1.71 -6.07 -20.45
CA MET A 90 1.26 -7.47 -20.38
C MET A 90 -0.24 -7.65 -20.65
N LEU A 91 -1.05 -6.63 -20.42
CA LEU A 91 -2.51 -6.75 -20.38
C LEU A 91 -3.17 -5.68 -21.26
N PRO A 92 -4.15 -6.03 -22.11
CA PRO A 92 -4.95 -5.06 -22.85
C PRO A 92 -6.06 -4.46 -21.99
N VAL A 93 -5.79 -4.18 -20.70
CA VAL A 93 -6.78 -3.68 -19.73
C VAL A 93 -6.32 -2.36 -19.12
N ASN A 94 -7.28 -1.54 -18.71
CA ASN A 94 -6.97 -0.28 -18.04
C ASN A 94 -6.45 -0.53 -16.62
N VAL A 95 -5.13 -0.51 -16.46
CA VAL A 95 -4.44 -0.64 -15.17
C VAL A 95 -4.79 0.47 -14.16
N ARG A 96 -5.40 1.59 -14.58
CA ARG A 96 -5.83 2.66 -13.65
C ARG A 96 -6.93 2.21 -12.69
N GLY A 97 -7.67 1.14 -13.04
CA GLY A 97 -8.66 0.54 -12.15
C GLY A 97 -8.04 -0.16 -10.93
N MET A 98 -6.73 -0.45 -10.96
CA MET A 98 -6.02 -1.16 -9.89
C MET A 98 -5.53 -0.20 -8.79
N TRP A 99 -5.30 -0.74 -7.59
CA TRP A 99 -4.69 -0.03 -6.48
C TRP A 99 -3.19 -0.32 -6.42
N ILE A 100 -2.42 0.32 -7.30
CA ILE A 100 -0.96 0.16 -7.37
C ILE A 100 -0.29 1.46 -6.96
N GLY A 101 0.57 1.42 -5.93
CA GLY A 101 1.18 2.64 -5.43
C GLY A 101 2.14 2.42 -4.26
N THR A 102 2.51 3.53 -3.63
CA THR A 102 3.20 3.51 -2.33
C THR A 102 2.20 3.46 -1.18
N PHE A 103 2.64 3.07 0.02
CA PHE A 103 1.81 3.15 1.23
C PHE A 103 1.14 4.53 1.35
N HIS A 104 1.94 5.61 1.31
CA HIS A 104 1.42 6.98 1.39
C HIS A 104 0.48 7.34 0.24
N GLY A 105 0.83 6.99 -1.00
CA GLY A 105 -0.01 7.32 -2.17
C GLY A 105 -1.37 6.62 -2.13
N LEU A 106 -1.38 5.34 -1.71
CA LEU A 106 -2.59 4.55 -1.59
C LEU A 106 -3.45 5.00 -0.40
N CYS A 107 -2.84 5.25 0.76
CA CYS A 107 -3.56 5.81 1.91
C CYS A 107 -4.18 7.17 1.58
N ASN A 108 -3.45 8.06 0.90
CA ASN A 108 -4.01 9.34 0.47
C ASN A 108 -5.17 9.15 -0.51
N ARG A 109 -5.06 8.27 -1.52
CA ARG A 109 -6.16 7.93 -2.44
C ARG A 109 -7.38 7.41 -1.67
N PHE A 110 -7.16 6.53 -0.69
CA PHE A 110 -8.22 5.95 0.15
C PHE A 110 -8.92 7.02 1.00
N LEU A 111 -8.16 7.86 1.69
CA LEU A 111 -8.69 8.96 2.49
C LEU A 111 -9.44 10.00 1.65
N ARG A 112 -8.98 10.30 0.42
CA ARG A 112 -9.69 11.20 -0.50
C ARG A 112 -11.03 10.62 -0.96
N ALA A 113 -11.06 9.31 -1.25
CA ALA A 113 -12.28 8.63 -1.65
C ALA A 113 -13.32 8.52 -0.51
N HIS A 114 -12.85 8.44 0.73
CA HIS A 114 -13.69 8.18 1.91
C HIS A 114 -13.56 9.25 3.00
N TYR A 115 -13.34 10.51 2.59
CA TYR A 115 -13.04 11.61 3.52
C TYR A 115 -14.11 11.79 4.60
N GLN A 116 -15.40 11.61 4.26
CA GLN A 116 -16.51 11.72 5.21
C GLN A 116 -16.44 10.66 6.31
N LEU A 117 -16.18 9.40 5.93
CA LEU A 117 -16.04 8.29 6.88
C LEU A 117 -14.79 8.47 7.76
N ALA A 118 -13.73 9.05 7.20
CA ALA A 118 -12.52 9.40 7.94
C ALA A 118 -12.68 10.67 8.80
N GLN A 119 -13.83 11.35 8.77
CA GLN A 119 -14.08 12.62 9.46
C GLN A 119 -13.06 13.72 9.08
N LEU A 120 -12.61 13.70 7.82
CA LEU A 120 -11.68 14.68 7.28
C LEU A 120 -12.44 15.68 6.40
N PRO A 121 -11.96 16.93 6.26
CA PRO A 121 -12.41 17.80 5.19
C PRO A 121 -12.07 17.19 3.82
N GLN A 122 -12.93 17.35 2.81
CA GLN A 122 -12.68 16.83 1.46
C GLN A 122 -11.32 17.29 0.89
N THR A 123 -10.96 18.54 1.17
CA THR A 123 -9.74 19.21 0.73
C THR A 123 -8.67 19.25 1.83
N PHE A 124 -8.64 18.27 2.75
CA PHE A 124 -7.61 18.19 3.80
C PHE A 124 -6.21 18.38 3.20
N GLN A 125 -5.33 19.05 3.93
CA GLN A 125 -3.96 19.33 3.48
C GLN A 125 -2.99 18.29 4.02
N ILE A 126 -1.99 17.95 3.22
CA ILE A 126 -0.85 17.14 3.68
C ILE A 126 0.23 18.13 4.11
N LEU A 127 0.56 18.13 5.40
CA LEU A 127 1.62 18.99 5.93
C LEU A 127 2.99 18.37 5.62
N ASP A 128 3.87 19.17 5.04
CA ASP A 128 5.27 18.80 4.93
C ASP A 128 6.01 18.95 6.29
N THR A 129 7.31 18.64 6.30
CA THR A 129 8.11 18.72 7.53
C THR A 129 8.19 20.13 8.11
N GLN A 130 8.21 21.17 7.28
CA GLN A 130 8.29 22.57 7.73
C GLN A 130 6.95 23.07 8.26
N ASP A 131 5.85 22.69 7.61
CA ASP A 131 4.49 22.98 8.06
C ASP A 131 4.20 22.33 9.41
N GLN A 132 4.60 21.05 9.56
CA GLN A 132 4.50 20.33 10.83
C GLN A 132 5.29 21.03 11.94
N LEU A 133 6.55 21.40 11.69
CA LEU A 133 7.38 22.10 12.67
C LEU A 133 6.76 23.45 13.07
N SER A 134 6.22 24.18 12.10
CA SER A 134 5.54 25.45 12.34
C SER A 134 4.27 25.29 13.17
N ALA A 135 3.49 24.23 12.92
CA ALA A 135 2.33 23.89 13.74
C ALA A 135 2.72 23.55 15.19
N ILE A 136 3.77 22.77 15.38
CA ILE A 136 4.27 22.40 16.73
C ILE A 136 4.73 23.65 17.49
N LYS A 137 5.52 24.53 16.87
CA LYS A 137 5.95 25.80 17.50
C LYS A 137 4.77 26.67 17.94
N ARG A 138 3.70 26.74 17.13
CA ARG A 138 2.48 27.48 17.50
C ARG A 138 1.80 26.88 18.73
N LEU A 139 1.73 25.54 18.80
CA LEU A 139 1.16 24.85 19.96
C LEU A 139 2.02 25.05 21.21
N CYS A 140 3.36 24.96 21.12
CA CYS A 140 4.25 25.22 22.26
C CYS A 140 3.99 26.60 22.86
N LYS A 141 3.90 27.64 22.03
CA LYS A 141 3.57 29.00 22.47
C LYS A 141 2.17 29.11 23.08
N GLN A 142 1.17 28.50 22.44
CA GLN A 142 -0.21 28.54 22.91
C GLN A 142 -0.39 27.91 24.30
N PHE A 143 0.35 26.83 24.58
CA PHE A 143 0.27 26.08 25.83
C PHE A 143 1.40 26.41 26.82
N ASN A 144 2.21 27.44 26.53
CA ASN A 144 3.35 27.86 27.35
C ASN A 144 4.32 26.71 27.69
N VAL A 145 4.62 25.87 26.70
CA VAL A 145 5.61 24.79 26.80
C VAL A 145 7.01 25.41 26.88
N ASP A 146 7.81 24.92 27.82
CA ASP A 146 9.23 25.26 27.93
C ASP A 146 9.99 24.73 26.70
N GLU A 147 10.30 25.60 25.75
CA GLU A 147 10.99 25.24 24.50
C GLU A 147 12.49 24.92 24.72
N ASP A 148 13.07 25.29 25.86
CA ASP A 148 14.45 24.92 26.22
C ASP A 148 14.49 23.47 26.72
N ARG A 149 13.51 23.07 27.55
CA ARG A 149 13.34 21.68 27.99
C ARG A 149 12.79 20.77 26.89
N PHE A 150 11.86 21.26 26.08
CA PHE A 150 11.20 20.50 25.01
C PHE A 150 11.34 21.17 23.64
N PRO A 151 12.51 21.08 22.99
CA PRO A 151 12.75 21.72 21.71
C PRO A 151 11.72 21.26 20.65
N PRO A 152 11.06 22.19 19.92
CA PRO A 152 9.99 21.85 18.97
C PRO A 152 10.39 20.82 17.90
N LYS A 153 11.66 20.84 17.48
CA LYS A 153 12.18 19.85 16.53
C LYS A 153 12.20 18.45 17.17
N GLN A 154 12.67 18.31 18.40
CA GLN A 154 12.70 17.02 19.11
C GLN A 154 11.28 16.49 19.34
N LEU A 155 10.34 17.37 19.71
CA LEU A 155 8.92 17.01 19.80
C LEU A 155 8.36 16.49 18.47
N GLN A 156 8.73 17.11 17.33
CA GLN A 156 8.34 16.61 16.01
C GLN A 156 8.83 15.19 15.75
N TRP A 157 10.10 14.89 16.06
CA TRP A 157 10.66 13.53 15.93
C TRP A 157 9.95 12.53 16.83
N PHE A 158 9.70 12.91 18.09
CA PHE A 158 8.97 12.09 19.05
C PHE A 158 7.57 11.73 18.54
N ILE A 159 6.79 12.73 18.10
CA ILE A 159 5.46 12.52 17.52
C ILE A 159 5.54 11.63 16.27
N GLY A 160 6.57 11.80 15.45
CA GLY A 160 6.84 10.96 14.29
C GLY A 160 7.03 9.50 14.67
N GLY A 161 7.90 9.22 15.65
CA GLY A 161 8.15 7.86 16.16
C GLY A 161 6.90 7.20 16.71
N CYS A 162 6.11 7.90 17.53
CA CYS A 162 4.82 7.37 18.02
C CYS A 162 3.88 6.97 16.87
N LYS A 163 3.83 7.76 15.79
CA LYS A 163 3.01 7.43 14.61
C LYS A 163 3.53 6.21 13.85
N GLU A 164 4.85 6.04 13.74
CA GLU A 164 5.46 4.85 13.13
C GLU A 164 5.16 3.58 13.92
N GLU A 165 5.11 3.67 15.24
CA GLU A 165 4.69 2.59 16.15
C GLU A 165 3.16 2.39 16.19
N GLY A 166 2.39 3.26 15.52
CA GLY A 166 0.93 3.19 15.49
C GLY A 166 0.22 3.73 16.73
N GLN A 167 0.94 4.33 17.68
CA GLN A 167 0.39 4.90 18.91
C GLN A 167 -0.48 6.13 18.61
N ARG A 168 -1.67 6.19 19.21
CA ARG A 168 -2.51 7.39 19.26
C ARG A 168 -2.15 8.22 20.50
N PRO A 169 -2.56 9.51 20.57
CA PRO A 169 -2.21 10.37 21.71
C PRO A 169 -2.55 9.78 23.09
N GLY A 170 -3.63 9.00 23.20
CA GLY A 170 -4.00 8.33 24.45
C GLY A 170 -3.19 7.06 24.78
N ASP A 171 -2.46 6.51 23.81
CA ASP A 171 -1.64 5.31 23.99
C ASP A 171 -0.19 5.66 24.37
N VAL A 172 0.21 6.92 24.22
CA VAL A 172 1.58 7.36 24.48
C VAL A 172 1.82 7.35 25.99
N PRO A 173 2.74 6.53 26.49
CA PRO A 173 3.05 6.51 27.92
C PRO A 173 3.67 7.85 28.32
N VAL A 174 3.10 8.47 29.35
CA VAL A 174 3.67 9.69 29.96
C VAL A 174 4.98 9.30 30.63
N ARG A 175 6.06 9.99 30.27
CA ARG A 175 7.38 9.86 30.88
C ARG A 175 7.74 11.18 31.51
N ASP A 176 8.17 11.15 32.77
CA ASP A 176 8.51 12.35 33.55
C ASP A 176 9.98 12.78 33.42
N ASP A 177 10.77 12.01 32.68
CA ASP A 177 12.23 12.19 32.51
C ASP A 177 12.57 13.46 31.68
#